data_AF-A0A9D4HJK3-F1
#
_entry.id   AF-A0A9D4HJK3-F1
#
_cell.length_a   1.000
_cell.length_b   1.000
_cell.length_c   1.000
_cell.angle_alpha   90.00
_cell.angle_beta   90.00
_cell.angle_gamma   90.00
#
_symmetry.space_group_name_H-M   'P 1'
#
loop_
_entity.id
_entity.type
_entity.pdbx_description
1 polymer ?
#
loop_
_entity_poly.entity_id
_entity_poly.type
_entity_poly.pdbx_seq_one_letter_code
_entity_poly.pdbx_strand_id
1 'polypeptide(L)'
;MQLLDPQGIQHRRRRRLRRRQYSCPGPNFVWHIDSYDKLKPYGIAINGCIDGYSRCVIWLEAATTNSDPKIVANYFMDSVRKKGGCPKRVRTDLGTENVYIEQMQMFLRRDHGDEFSGERSFLSGKSTYNQRIEWFWGLLRREMGQYFMDLFSDLGNDINDLYCGDVLDKSLIQFCFLELIQVQLSKAITLI
;
A
#
# COMPACT_ATOMS: atom_id res chain seq x y z
N MET A 1 -33.43 16.70 13.05
CA MET A 1 -32.16 16.53 12.30
C MET A 1 -32.22 16.94 10.82
N GLN A 2 -33.38 16.88 10.13
CA GLN A 2 -33.50 17.30 8.72
C GLN A 2 -33.36 18.81 8.46
N LEU A 3 -33.62 19.64 9.47
CA LEU A 3 -33.59 21.10 9.39
C LEU A 3 -32.18 21.72 9.54
N LEU A 4 -31.19 20.95 10.00
CA LEU A 4 -29.87 21.49 10.37
C LEU A 4 -28.85 21.46 9.22
N ASP A 5 -29.03 20.59 8.22
CA ASP A 5 -28.14 20.51 7.06
C ASP A 5 -28.88 19.93 5.82
N PRO A 6 -29.75 20.73 5.19
CA PRO A 6 -30.49 20.30 4.01
C PRO A 6 -29.53 19.95 2.85
N GLN A 7 -28.41 20.67 2.74
CA GLN A 7 -27.41 20.48 1.70
C GLN A 7 -26.67 19.16 1.86
N GLY A 8 -26.14 18.84 3.04
CA GLY A 8 -25.46 17.56 3.29
C GLY A 8 -26.37 16.34 3.23
N ILE A 9 -27.69 16.51 3.44
CA ILE A 9 -28.68 15.47 3.15
C ILE A 9 -28.89 15.30 1.64
N GLN A 10 -28.99 16.40 0.90
CA GLN A 10 -29.13 16.37 -0.56
C GLN A 10 -27.88 15.82 -1.25
N HIS A 11 -26.69 16.12 -0.72
CA HIS A 11 -25.41 15.56 -1.15
C HIS A 11 -25.31 14.05 -0.85
N ARG A 12 -25.75 13.59 0.32
CA ARG A 12 -25.84 12.16 0.65
C ARG A 12 -26.85 11.41 -0.23
N ARG A 13 -28.01 12.02 -0.51
CA ARG A 13 -29.03 11.48 -1.43
C ARG A 13 -28.51 11.31 -2.86
N ARG A 14 -27.61 12.18 -3.33
CA ARG A 14 -27.03 12.13 -4.68
C ARG A 14 -26.00 11.01 -4.87
N ARG A 15 -25.61 10.28 -3.81
CA ARG A 15 -24.58 9.21 -3.83
C ARG A 15 -23.26 9.61 -4.53
N ARG A 16 -22.98 10.91 -4.64
CA ARG A 16 -21.79 11.41 -5.33
C ARG A 16 -20.73 11.75 -4.29
N LEU A 17 -19.73 10.87 -4.17
CA LEU A 17 -18.61 11.08 -3.26
C LEU A 17 -17.85 12.34 -3.68
N ARG A 18 -17.93 13.41 -2.89
CA ARG A 18 -17.17 14.64 -3.13
C ARG A 18 -15.72 14.38 -2.75
N ARG A 19 -14.90 14.01 -3.73
CA ARG A 19 -13.46 13.74 -3.53
C ARG A 19 -12.81 15.00 -2.97
N ARG A 20 -12.15 14.88 -1.81
CA ARG A 20 -11.30 15.96 -1.28
C ARG A 20 -10.16 16.17 -2.27
N GLN A 21 -9.82 17.42 -2.57
CA GLN A 21 -8.67 17.71 -3.41
C GLN A 21 -7.41 17.39 -2.60
N TYR A 22 -6.70 16.33 -3.00
CA TYR A 22 -5.41 15.99 -2.42
C TYR A 22 -4.37 17.00 -2.92
N SER A 23 -3.61 17.60 -2.00
CA SER A 23 -2.50 18.50 -2.29
C SER A 23 -1.24 18.02 -1.58
N CYS A 24 -0.13 18.03 -2.30
CA CYS A 24 1.21 17.71 -1.78
C CYS A 24 2.18 18.75 -2.39
N PRO A 25 3.03 19.42 -1.60
CA PRO A 25 3.89 20.50 -2.08
C PRO A 25 4.93 20.13 -3.14
N GLY A 26 5.37 18.87 -3.22
CA GLY A 26 6.39 18.46 -4.17
C GLY A 26 6.84 17.01 -4.00
N PRO A 27 7.71 16.51 -4.89
CA PRO A 27 8.27 15.16 -4.80
C PRO A 27 8.98 14.94 -3.46
N ASN A 28 8.92 13.71 -2.94
CA ASN A 28 9.47 13.29 -1.65
C ASN A 28 8.96 14.09 -0.44
N PHE A 29 7.85 14.81 -0.58
CA PHE A 29 7.26 15.52 0.55
C PHE A 29 6.49 14.56 1.46
N VAL A 30 5.64 13.70 0.90
CA VAL A 30 4.95 12.63 1.64
C VAL A 30 5.06 11.33 0.85
N TRP A 31 5.61 10.29 1.47
CA TRP A 31 5.53 8.91 0.98
C TRP A 31 4.37 8.20 1.66
N HIS A 32 3.52 7.55 0.88
CA HIS A 32 2.38 6.76 1.37
C HIS A 32 2.76 5.29 1.31
N ILE A 33 2.74 4.60 2.45
CA ILE A 33 3.06 3.17 2.57
C ILE A 33 1.81 2.43 3.00
N ASP A 34 1.55 1.30 2.35
CA ASP A 34 0.40 0.45 2.64
C ASP A 34 0.61 -0.97 2.10
N SER A 35 -0.24 -1.89 2.53
CA SER A 35 -0.25 -3.28 2.10
C SER A 35 -1.52 -3.63 1.32
N TYR A 36 -1.35 -4.34 0.21
CA TYR A 36 -2.43 -4.89 -0.60
C TYR A 36 -2.68 -6.36 -0.25
N ASP A 37 -3.79 -6.60 0.45
CA ASP A 37 -4.12 -7.91 1.05
C ASP A 37 -5.06 -8.79 0.20
N LYS A 38 -5.38 -8.42 -1.05
CA LYS A 38 -6.35 -9.19 -1.85
C LYS A 38 -5.89 -10.59 -2.23
N LEU A 39 -4.57 -10.81 -2.31
CA LEU A 39 -3.98 -12.12 -2.57
C LEU A 39 -3.57 -12.87 -1.29
N LYS A 40 -3.75 -12.25 -0.12
CA LYS A 40 -3.40 -12.81 1.18
C LYS A 40 -4.12 -14.13 1.51
N PRO A 41 -5.39 -14.35 1.10
CA PRO A 41 -6.03 -15.66 1.23
C PRO A 41 -5.25 -16.79 0.54
N TYR A 42 -4.46 -16.47 -0.50
CA TYR A 42 -3.64 -17.42 -1.26
C TYR A 42 -2.17 -17.40 -0.83
N GLY A 43 -1.86 -16.76 0.31
CA GLY A 43 -0.51 -16.72 0.88
C GLY A 43 0.42 -15.66 0.28
N ILE A 44 -0.08 -14.74 -0.55
CA ILE A 44 0.75 -13.68 -1.15
C ILE A 44 0.27 -12.32 -0.65
N ALA A 45 1.18 -11.58 0.00
CA ALA A 45 0.95 -10.21 0.39
C ALA A 45 1.80 -9.29 -0.50
N ILE A 46 1.26 -8.12 -0.86
CA ILE A 46 2.01 -7.11 -1.61
C ILE A 46 2.15 -5.87 -0.74
N ASN A 47 3.36 -5.39 -0.55
CA ASN A 47 3.61 -4.12 0.13
C ASN A 47 4.06 -3.08 -0.90
N GLY A 48 3.60 -1.84 -0.76
CA GLY A 48 3.99 -0.80 -1.69
C GLY A 48 4.16 0.55 -1.02
N CYS A 49 4.85 1.42 -1.76
CA CYS A 49 4.97 2.82 -1.41
C CYS A 49 4.88 3.69 -2.65
N ILE A 50 4.17 4.81 -2.52
CA ILE A 50 3.99 5.79 -3.60
C ILE A 50 4.32 7.19 -3.11
N ASP A 51 4.98 7.97 -3.96
CA ASP A 51 5.20 9.38 -3.71
C ASP A 51 3.89 10.16 -3.88
N GLY A 52 3.53 10.95 -2.87
CA GLY A 52 2.25 11.64 -2.82
C GLY A 52 2.05 12.70 -3.91
N TYR A 53 3.14 13.30 -4.39
CA TYR A 53 3.12 14.34 -5.41
C TYR A 53 3.16 13.76 -6.82
N SER A 54 4.25 13.07 -7.14
CA SER A 54 4.54 12.54 -8.48
C SER A 54 3.74 11.30 -8.84
N ARG A 55 3.21 10.58 -7.83
CA ARG A 55 2.63 9.23 -7.97
C ARG A 55 3.61 8.17 -8.45
N CYS A 56 4.91 8.47 -8.43
CA CYS A 56 5.95 7.49 -8.69
C CYS A 56 5.90 6.41 -7.61
N VAL A 57 5.86 5.15 -8.05
CA VAL A 57 5.96 3.99 -7.17
C VAL A 57 7.41 3.87 -6.71
N ILE A 58 7.61 3.89 -5.40
CA ILE A 58 8.93 3.88 -4.78
C ILE A 58 9.42 2.44 -4.60
N TRP A 59 8.52 1.57 -4.14
CA TRP A 59 8.68 0.13 -4.16
C TRP A 59 7.32 -0.55 -4.30
N LEU A 60 7.34 -1.78 -4.79
CA LEU A 60 6.17 -2.65 -4.89
C LEU A 60 6.66 -4.10 -4.86
N GLU A 61 6.48 -4.74 -3.72
CA GLU A 61 7.14 -6.02 -3.42
C GLU A 61 6.11 -7.04 -2.96
N ALA A 62 6.10 -8.19 -3.64
CA ALA A 62 5.35 -9.37 -3.25
C ALA A 62 6.18 -10.19 -2.25
N ALA A 63 5.54 -10.61 -1.17
CA ALA A 63 6.14 -11.43 -0.13
C ALA A 63 5.14 -12.48 0.37
N THR A 64 5.65 -13.51 1.03
CA THR A 64 4.83 -14.52 1.71
C THR A 64 4.17 -13.97 2.97
N THR A 65 4.71 -12.88 3.52
CA THR A 65 4.15 -12.15 4.66
C THR A 65 4.41 -10.65 4.58
N ASN A 66 3.44 -9.86 5.04
CA ASN A 66 3.58 -8.42 5.28
C ASN A 66 3.49 -8.04 6.76
N SER A 67 3.47 -9.03 7.66
CA SER A 67 3.32 -8.78 9.10
C SER A 67 4.64 -8.58 9.83
N ASP A 68 5.78 -8.88 9.18
CA ASP A 68 7.11 -8.65 9.78
C ASP A 68 7.55 -7.19 9.55
N PRO A 69 7.66 -6.37 10.62
CA PRO A 69 8.09 -4.99 10.49
C PRO A 69 9.51 -4.85 9.89
N LYS A 70 10.37 -5.87 10.00
CA LYS A 70 11.74 -5.84 9.44
C LYS A 70 11.73 -5.81 7.92
N ILE A 71 10.80 -6.52 7.29
CA ILE A 71 10.71 -6.60 5.83
C ILE A 71 10.33 -5.23 5.27
N VAL A 72 9.27 -4.62 5.81
CA VAL A 72 8.81 -3.30 5.36
C VAL A 72 9.84 -2.21 5.66
N ALA A 73 10.51 -2.30 6.82
CA ALA A 73 11.62 -1.41 7.16
C ALA A 73 12.82 -1.55 6.20
N ASN A 74 13.11 -2.76 5.72
CA ASN A 74 14.16 -2.97 4.73
C ASN A 74 13.82 -2.29 3.40
N TYR A 75 12.59 -2.44 2.91
CA TYR A 75 12.13 -1.73 1.69
C TYR A 75 12.26 -0.21 1.82
N PHE A 76 11.88 0.32 2.99
CA PHE A 76 12.02 1.75 3.28
C PHE A 76 13.48 2.20 3.24
N MET A 77 14.38 1.52 3.97
CA MET A 77 15.79 1.90 4.04
C MET A 77 16.51 1.74 2.70
N ASP A 78 16.22 0.69 1.94
CA ASP A 78 16.77 0.50 0.60
C ASP A 78 16.31 1.61 -0.35
N SER A 79 15.05 2.04 -0.22
CA SER A 79 14.51 3.16 -1.01
C SER A 79 15.15 4.50 -0.63
N VAL A 80 15.34 4.77 0.67
CA VAL A 80 16.05 5.97 1.15
C VAL A 80 17.49 6.01 0.61
N ARG A 81 18.20 4.87 0.65
CA ARG A 81 19.56 4.75 0.09
C ARG A 81 19.57 4.99 -1.42
N LYS A 82 18.70 4.34 -2.18
CA LYS A 82 18.61 4.47 -3.65
C LYS A 82 18.27 5.90 -4.07
N LYS A 83 17.41 6.61 -3.33
CA LYS A 83 17.04 8.01 -3.62
C LYS A 83 18.05 9.03 -3.11
N GLY A 84 19.02 8.63 -2.30
CA GLY A 84 19.98 9.55 -1.67
C GLY A 84 19.37 10.46 -0.60
N GLY A 85 18.22 10.09 -0.02
CA GLY A 85 17.52 10.91 0.95
C GLY A 85 16.18 10.33 1.41
N CYS A 86 15.71 10.79 2.57
CA CYS A 86 14.41 10.41 3.13
C CYS A 86 13.31 11.43 2.76
N PRO A 87 12.02 11.03 2.73
CA PRO A 87 10.95 11.98 2.52
C PRO A 87 10.83 12.95 3.69
N LYS A 88 10.23 14.13 3.47
CA LYS A 88 9.89 15.03 4.59
C LYS A 88 8.95 14.34 5.57
N ARG A 89 7.99 13.57 5.05
CA ARG A 89 7.02 12.83 5.85
C ARG A 89 6.74 11.45 5.29
N VAL A 90 6.46 10.51 6.17
CA VAL A 90 5.89 9.20 5.84
C VAL A 90 4.47 9.15 6.37
N ARG A 91 3.56 8.57 5.59
CA ARG A 91 2.20 8.27 6.03
C ARG A 91 1.91 6.79 5.88
N THR A 92 1.42 6.19 6.95
CA THR A 92 0.99 4.79 6.99
C THR A 92 -0.38 4.69 7.65
N ASP A 93 -1.00 3.54 7.47
CA ASP A 93 -2.12 3.15 8.30
C ASP A 93 -1.66 2.78 9.72
N LEU A 94 -2.62 2.71 10.64
CA LEU A 94 -2.40 2.19 11.98
C LEU A 94 -2.14 0.67 11.89
N GLY A 95 -0.88 0.28 11.99
CA GLY A 95 -0.46 -1.12 11.89
C GLY A 95 0.87 -1.32 12.61
N THR A 96 1.03 -2.49 13.23
CA THR A 96 2.25 -2.84 13.98
C THR A 96 3.43 -3.11 13.04
N GLU A 97 3.16 -3.43 11.78
CA GLU A 97 4.15 -3.63 10.72
C GLU A 97 4.94 -2.36 10.38
N ASN A 98 4.41 -1.17 10.72
CA ASN A 98 5.03 0.12 10.36
C ASN A 98 5.88 0.73 11.49
N VAL A 99 5.94 0.09 12.67
CA VAL A 99 6.62 0.63 13.87
C VAL A 99 8.09 0.93 13.62
N TYR A 100 8.80 0.08 12.86
CA TYR A 100 10.21 0.34 12.55
C TYR A 100 10.40 1.49 11.58
N ILE A 101 9.50 1.67 10.61
CA ILE A 101 9.54 2.81 9.68
C ILE A 101 9.32 4.12 10.43
N GLU A 102 8.39 4.14 11.38
CA GLU A 102 8.16 5.29 12.26
C GLU A 102 9.45 5.72 12.94
N GLN A 103 10.11 4.81 13.65
CA GLN A 103 11.36 5.10 14.36
C GLN A 103 12.49 5.53 13.41
N MET A 104 12.63 4.85 12.27
CA MET A 104 13.64 5.19 11.26
C MET A 104 13.41 6.59 10.67
N GLN A 105 12.17 6.90 10.31
CA GLN A 105 11.81 8.19 9.73
C GLN A 105 12.05 9.33 10.73
N MET A 106 11.61 9.16 11.98
CA MET A 106 11.85 10.13 13.05
C MET A 106 13.35 10.35 13.28
N PHE A 107 14.14 9.26 13.30
CA PHE A 107 15.58 9.33 13.45
C PHE A 107 16.25 10.08 12.29
N LEU A 108 15.95 9.71 11.05
CA LEU A 108 16.50 10.36 9.84
C LEU A 108 16.15 11.85 9.79
N ARG A 109 15.02 12.24 10.40
CA ARG A 109 14.50 13.60 10.40
C ARG A 109 14.77 14.39 11.69
N ARG A 110 15.48 13.83 12.67
CA ARG A 110 15.60 14.41 14.02
C ARG A 110 16.28 15.79 14.07
N ASP A 111 17.31 15.99 13.25
CA ASP A 111 18.16 17.19 13.29
C ASP A 111 17.76 18.25 12.23
N HIS A 112 16.59 18.08 11.59
CA HIS A 112 16.13 19.01 10.56
C HIS A 112 15.45 20.25 11.18
N GLY A 113 15.70 21.42 10.61
CA GLY A 113 15.18 22.71 11.09
C GLY A 113 13.80 23.13 10.60
N ASP A 114 13.00 22.22 10.02
CA ASP A 114 11.65 22.53 9.52
C ASP A 114 10.54 21.97 10.42
N GLU A 115 9.30 22.42 10.22
CA GLU A 115 8.15 22.10 11.07
C GLU A 115 7.77 20.60 11.12
N PHE A 116 8.29 19.78 10.21
CA PHE A 116 8.01 18.35 10.10
C PHE A 116 9.18 17.48 10.57
N SER A 117 10.12 18.01 11.36
CA SER A 117 11.24 17.23 11.90
C SER A 117 10.81 16.29 13.04
N GLY A 118 11.67 15.29 13.31
CA GLY A 118 11.47 14.32 14.39
C GLY A 118 10.10 13.63 14.33
N GLU A 119 9.36 13.66 15.43
CA GLU A 119 8.06 12.98 15.57
C GLU A 119 7.01 13.42 14.53
N ARG A 120 7.07 14.67 14.07
CA ARG A 120 6.11 15.23 13.10
C ARG A 120 6.34 14.74 11.66
N SER A 121 7.46 14.05 11.43
CA SER A 121 7.82 13.44 10.16
C SER A 121 7.06 12.14 9.89
N PHE A 122 6.39 11.56 10.89
CA PHE A 122 5.58 10.36 10.72
C PHE A 122 4.10 10.64 10.93
N LEU A 123 3.25 10.06 10.08
CA LEU A 123 1.81 10.26 10.08
C LEU A 123 1.10 8.92 10.11
N SER A 124 0.68 8.49 11.29
CA SER A 124 -0.29 7.41 11.44
C SER A 124 -1.71 7.94 11.28
N GLY A 125 -2.54 7.26 10.49
CA GLY A 125 -3.94 7.65 10.35
C GLY A 125 -4.83 6.55 9.79
N LYS A 126 -6.08 6.87 9.52
CA LYS A 126 -7.01 5.96 8.84
C LYS A 126 -6.61 5.80 7.36
N SER A 127 -6.82 4.61 6.79
CA SER A 127 -6.70 4.31 5.35
C SER A 127 -7.27 5.37 4.41
N THR A 128 -8.40 5.98 4.80
CA THR A 128 -9.02 7.08 4.05
C THR A 128 -8.13 8.31 3.81
N TYR A 129 -7.03 8.47 4.56
CA TYR A 129 -6.03 9.52 4.33
C TYR A 129 -4.87 9.06 3.40
N ASN A 130 -4.73 7.76 3.16
CA ASN A 130 -3.78 7.12 2.24
C ASN A 130 -4.28 7.09 0.79
N GLN A 131 -4.92 8.17 0.36
CA GLN A 131 -5.65 8.25 -0.92
C GLN A 131 -4.83 7.92 -2.16
N ARG A 132 -3.52 8.20 -2.15
CA ARG A 132 -2.65 7.98 -3.32
C ARG A 132 -2.37 6.50 -3.55
N ILE A 133 -2.02 5.78 -2.48
CA ILE A 133 -1.75 4.35 -2.56
C ILE A 133 -3.04 3.55 -2.69
N GLU A 134 -4.13 3.98 -2.06
CA GLU A 134 -5.47 3.39 -2.27
C GLU A 134 -5.96 3.52 -3.72
N TRP A 135 -5.72 4.67 -4.36
CA TRP A 135 -5.99 4.81 -5.78
C TRP A 135 -5.13 3.86 -6.61
N PHE A 136 -3.85 3.72 -6.27
CA PHE A 136 -2.94 2.81 -6.93
C PHE A 136 -3.36 1.35 -6.77
N TRP A 137 -3.89 0.93 -5.61
CA TRP A 137 -4.48 -0.40 -5.43
C TRP A 137 -5.68 -0.66 -6.33
N GLY A 138 -6.50 0.36 -6.57
CA GLY A 138 -7.57 0.28 -7.56
C GLY A 138 -7.05 0.05 -8.98
N LEU A 139 -5.95 0.71 -9.35
CA LEU A 139 -5.26 0.50 -10.63
C LEU A 139 -4.67 -0.91 -10.70
N LEU A 140 -3.85 -1.30 -9.72
CA LEU A 140 -3.19 -2.61 -9.65
C LEU A 140 -4.19 -3.77 -9.74
N ARG A 141 -5.34 -3.64 -9.05
CA ARG A 141 -6.41 -4.63 -9.11
C ARG A 141 -6.94 -4.80 -10.53
N ARG A 142 -7.14 -3.71 -11.27
CA ARG A 142 -7.67 -3.76 -12.63
C ARG A 142 -6.65 -4.33 -13.62
N GLU A 143 -5.37 -3.96 -13.48
CA GLU A 143 -4.34 -4.36 -14.43
C GLU A 143 -3.89 -5.82 -14.25
N MET A 144 -3.81 -6.32 -13.00
CA MET A 144 -3.37 -7.70 -12.75
C MET A 144 -4.05 -8.39 -11.57
N GLY A 145 -4.44 -7.67 -10.52
CA GLY A 145 -4.89 -8.29 -9.28
C GLY A 145 -6.15 -9.15 -9.46
N GLN A 146 -7.10 -8.69 -10.28
CA GLN A 146 -8.34 -9.44 -10.53
C GLN A 146 -8.06 -10.77 -11.25
N TYR A 147 -7.16 -10.77 -12.22
CA TYR A 147 -6.76 -12.00 -12.94
C TYR A 147 -6.25 -13.08 -11.98
N PHE A 148 -5.34 -12.74 -11.07
CA PHE A 148 -4.82 -13.71 -10.10
C PHE A 148 -5.86 -14.15 -9.07
N MET A 149 -6.73 -13.24 -8.65
CA MET A 149 -7.85 -13.60 -7.76
C MET A 149 -8.76 -14.64 -8.42
N ASP A 150 -9.13 -14.42 -9.69
CA ASP A 150 -10.00 -15.34 -10.43
C ASP A 150 -9.28 -16.67 -10.67
N LEU A 151 -8.02 -16.63 -11.12
CA LEU A 151 -7.20 -17.83 -11.33
C LEU A 151 -7.09 -18.70 -10.07
N PHE A 152 -6.75 -18.10 -8.92
CA PHE A 152 -6.60 -18.86 -7.68
C PHE A 152 -7.95 -19.28 -7.09
N SER A 153 -9.03 -18.51 -7.33
CA SER A 153 -10.38 -18.94 -6.99
C SER A 153 -10.82 -20.15 -7.79
N ASP A 154 -10.48 -20.22 -9.09
CA ASP A 154 -10.82 -21.35 -9.95
C ASP A 154 -10.08 -22.62 -9.54
N LEU A 155 -8.81 -22.50 -9.12
CA LEU A 155 -8.07 -23.63 -8.52
C LEU A 155 -8.77 -24.18 -7.27
N GLY A 156 -9.35 -23.29 -6.44
CA GLY A 156 -10.11 -23.67 -5.26
C GLY A 156 -11.48 -24.29 -5.52
N ASN A 157 -12.01 -24.16 -6.74
CA ASN A 157 -13.31 -24.70 -7.14
C ASN A 157 -13.17 -25.96 -8.03
N ASP A 158 -11.98 -26.54 -8.14
CA ASP A 158 -11.77 -27.74 -8.96
C ASP A 158 -12.58 -28.93 -8.41
N ILE A 159 -13.13 -29.70 -9.34
CA ILE A 159 -14.09 -30.80 -9.13
C ILE A 159 -13.52 -31.92 -8.24
N ASN A 160 -12.19 -31.99 -8.12
CA ASN A 160 -11.47 -33.01 -7.37
C ASN A 160 -11.14 -32.62 -5.92
N ASP A 161 -11.56 -31.43 -5.43
CA ASP A 161 -11.26 -30.92 -4.07
C ASP A 161 -9.76 -30.92 -3.73
N LEU A 162 -8.88 -30.82 -4.73
CA LEU A 162 -7.42 -30.88 -4.54
C LEU A 162 -6.85 -29.64 -3.85
N TYR A 163 -7.57 -28.52 -3.88
CA TYR A 163 -7.20 -27.27 -3.23
C TYR A 163 -8.16 -27.00 -2.07
N CYS A 164 -7.70 -27.26 -0.86
CA CYS A 164 -8.44 -27.05 0.38
C CYS A 164 -8.07 -25.74 1.09
N GLY A 165 -7.13 -24.98 0.53
CA GLY A 165 -6.66 -23.70 1.06
C GLY A 165 -5.78 -23.84 2.30
N ASP A 166 -5.17 -25.01 2.48
CA ASP A 166 -4.29 -25.30 3.60
C ASP A 166 -2.90 -24.67 3.41
N VAL A 167 -1.96 -25.05 4.27
CA VAL A 167 -0.59 -24.53 4.20
C VAL A 167 0.15 -25.03 2.96
N LEU A 168 -0.11 -26.27 2.53
CA LEU A 168 0.53 -26.85 1.35
C LEU A 168 0.08 -26.11 0.09
N ASP A 169 -1.22 -25.89 -0.06
CA ASP A 169 -1.82 -25.16 -1.17
C ASP A 169 -1.24 -23.76 -1.33
N LYS A 170 -1.18 -23.01 -0.22
CA LYS A 170 -0.56 -21.68 -0.21
C LYS A 170 0.93 -21.74 -0.54
N SER A 171 1.64 -22.75 -0.04
CA SER A 171 3.06 -22.93 -0.33
C SER A 171 3.30 -23.22 -1.82
N LEU A 172 2.42 -24.01 -2.46
CA LEU A 172 2.48 -24.28 -3.90
C LEU A 172 2.18 -23.02 -4.71
N ILE A 173 1.16 -22.23 -4.33
CA ILE A 173 0.89 -20.93 -4.98
C ILE A 173 2.09 -20.00 -4.84
N GLN A 174 2.66 -19.88 -3.63
CA GLN A 174 3.84 -19.07 -3.40
C GLN A 174 5.02 -19.53 -4.27
N PHE A 175 5.29 -20.84 -4.32
CA PHE A 175 6.37 -21.41 -5.12
C PHE A 175 6.20 -21.13 -6.62
N CYS A 176 4.99 -21.30 -7.16
CA CYS A 176 4.72 -21.18 -8.59
C CYS A 176 4.52 -19.73 -9.06
N PHE A 177 3.88 -18.89 -8.24
CA PHE A 177 3.36 -17.59 -8.68
C PHE A 177 3.98 -16.38 -8.03
N LEU A 178 4.69 -16.50 -6.90
CA LEU A 178 5.24 -15.33 -6.21
C LEU A 178 6.21 -14.53 -7.10
N GLU A 179 7.15 -15.22 -7.74
CA GLU A 179 8.12 -14.58 -8.66
C GLU A 179 7.43 -14.04 -9.91
N LEU A 180 6.45 -14.78 -10.46
CA LEU A 180 5.68 -14.32 -11.61
C LEU A 180 4.91 -13.02 -11.30
N ILE A 181 4.28 -12.95 -10.13
CA ILE A 181 3.61 -11.76 -9.63
C ILE A 181 4.62 -10.63 -9.49
N GLN A 182 5.79 -10.88 -8.87
CA GLN A 182 6.84 -9.85 -8.72
C GLN A 182 7.31 -9.29 -10.07
N VAL A 183 7.46 -10.13 -11.09
CA VAL A 183 7.79 -9.70 -12.45
C VAL A 183 6.69 -8.80 -13.03
N GLN A 184 5.42 -9.12 -12.81
CA GLN A 184 4.31 -8.26 -13.27
C GLN A 184 4.26 -6.92 -12.52
N LEU A 185 4.47 -6.93 -11.20
CA LEU A 185 4.57 -5.71 -10.40
C LEU A 185 5.69 -4.80 -10.89
N SER A 186 6.86 -5.37 -11.18
CA SER A 186 8.03 -4.63 -11.69
C SER A 186 7.75 -4.00 -13.06
N LYS A 187 7.00 -4.69 -13.94
CA LYS A 187 6.55 -4.12 -15.22
C LYS A 187 5.56 -2.97 -15.01
N ALA A 188 4.63 -3.11 -14.06
CA ALA A 188 3.66 -2.06 -13.76
C ALA A 188 4.34 -0.76 -13.26
N ILE A 189 5.44 -0.88 -12.49
CA ILE A 189 6.23 0.29 -12.07
C ILE A 189 6.87 1.02 -13.26
N THR A 190 7.30 0.29 -14.28
CA THR A 190 8.04 0.88 -15.43
C THR A 190 7.12 1.64 -16.40
N LEU A 191 5.81 1.38 -16.35
CA LEU A 191 4.82 1.95 -17.27
C LEU A 191 4.12 3.21 -16.73
N ILE A 192 4.36 3.59 -15.47
CA ILE A 192 3.70 4.69 -14.74
C ILE A 192 4.71 5.80 -14.43
#